data_AF-A0A1Q6ZIG9-F1
#
_entry.id   AF-A0A1Q6ZIG9-F1
#
_cell.length_a   1.000
_cell.length_b   1.000
_cell.length_c   1.000
_cell.angle_alpha   90.00
_cell.angle_beta   90.00
_cell.angle_gamma   90.00
#
_symmetry.space_group_name_H-M   'P 1'
#
loop_
_entity.id
_entity.type
_entity.pdbx_description
1 polymer ?
#
loop_
_entity_poly.entity_id
_entity_poly.type
_entity_poly.pdbx_seq_one_letter_code
_entity_poly.pdbx_strand_id
1 'polypeptide(L)'
;MLFILDNYDSFTYNLVQLFGELGQEPVVYRNDALTVAEVLALKPRAAVLSPGPCTPRDAGILVPLVQALAGKIPVLGVCLGHQAIGEAFGGRVVRADRLMHGKTCQVIHENDELFEGIPSPVTGMRYHSLVVEPASLPKDLVITAWSADRPKDAEIMAMKHRNHPIYGVQFHPESIGTEHGKRLLENFLGVARTMP
;
A
#
# COMPACT_ATOMS: atom_id res chain seq x y z
N MET A 1 13.31 -12.17 -5.42
CA MET A 1 11.88 -12.53 -5.32
C MET A 1 11.07 -11.32 -4.88
N LEU A 2 9.89 -11.10 -5.48
CA LEU A 2 8.88 -10.17 -4.98
C LEU A 2 7.89 -10.97 -4.11
N PHE A 3 7.78 -10.64 -2.83
CA PHE A 3 6.85 -11.32 -1.93
C PHE A 3 5.51 -10.58 -1.90
N ILE A 4 4.40 -11.31 -1.94
CA ILE A 4 3.06 -10.76 -1.77
C ILE A 4 2.39 -11.46 -0.59
N LEU A 5 1.98 -10.66 0.41
CA LEU A 5 1.12 -11.13 1.48
C LEU A 5 -0.34 -10.96 1.05
N ASP A 6 -1.03 -12.08 0.83
CA ASP A 6 -2.45 -12.12 0.52
C ASP A 6 -3.28 -12.05 1.81
N ASN A 7 -4.03 -10.96 1.99
CA ASN A 7 -4.99 -10.84 3.09
C ASN A 7 -6.39 -11.36 2.71
N TYR A 8 -6.46 -12.42 1.91
CA TYR A 8 -7.71 -13.03 1.43
C TYR A 8 -8.57 -12.09 0.58
N ASP A 9 -7.93 -11.30 -0.28
CA ASP A 9 -8.62 -10.34 -1.14
C ASP A 9 -8.86 -10.87 -2.55
N SER A 10 -9.99 -10.49 -3.13
CA SER A 10 -10.35 -10.90 -4.49
C SER A 10 -9.48 -10.25 -5.57
N PHE A 11 -8.77 -9.16 -5.25
CA PHE A 11 -7.92 -8.43 -6.19
C PHE A 11 -6.43 -8.75 -6.05
N THR A 12 -6.00 -9.60 -5.09
CA THR A 12 -4.59 -9.98 -4.92
C THR A 12 -3.97 -10.48 -6.24
N TYR A 13 -4.69 -11.30 -7.01
CA TYR A 13 -4.16 -11.84 -8.26
C TYR A 13 -4.12 -10.82 -9.41
N ASN A 14 -4.84 -9.70 -9.33
CA ASN A 14 -4.66 -8.60 -10.27
C ASN A 14 -3.30 -7.91 -10.04
N LEU A 15 -2.88 -7.73 -8.77
CA LEU A 15 -1.53 -7.28 -8.45
C LEU A 15 -0.49 -8.27 -8.97
N VAL A 16 -0.67 -9.57 -8.73
CA VAL A 16 0.22 -10.63 -9.24
C VAL A 16 0.38 -10.53 -10.75
N GLN A 17 -0.73 -10.40 -11.48
CA GLN A 17 -0.73 -10.28 -12.93
C GLN A 17 0.06 -9.04 -13.38
N LEU A 18 -0.23 -7.86 -12.82
CA LEU A 18 0.44 -6.62 -13.23
C LEU A 18 1.94 -6.65 -12.93
N PHE A 19 2.36 -7.21 -11.79
CA PHE A 19 3.77 -7.42 -11.50
C PHE A 19 4.42 -8.44 -12.45
N GLY A 20 3.70 -9.49 -12.85
CA GLY A 20 4.12 -10.43 -13.89
C GLY A 20 4.35 -9.74 -15.23
N GLU A 21 3.44 -8.87 -15.65
CA GLU A 21 3.59 -8.05 -16.86
C GLU A 21 4.77 -7.06 -16.78
N LEU A 22 5.20 -6.70 -15.57
CA LEU A 22 6.40 -5.89 -15.31
C LEU A 22 7.68 -6.76 -15.14
N GLY A 23 7.61 -8.04 -15.51
CA GLY A 23 8.74 -8.96 -15.50
C GLY A 23 9.17 -9.42 -14.11
N GLN A 24 8.29 -9.34 -13.11
CA GLN A 24 8.52 -9.97 -11.81
C GLN A 24 7.93 -11.37 -11.76
N GLU A 25 8.44 -12.18 -10.84
CA GLU A 25 7.87 -13.47 -10.47
C GLU A 25 7.41 -13.36 -9.00
N PRO A 26 6.16 -12.92 -8.75
CA PRO A 26 5.66 -12.75 -7.40
C PRO A 26 5.42 -14.11 -6.74
N VAL A 27 5.81 -14.22 -5.47
CA VAL A 27 5.49 -15.38 -4.62
C VAL A 27 4.47 -14.95 -3.58
N VAL A 28 3.34 -15.64 -3.54
CA VAL A 28 2.17 -15.27 -2.75
C VAL A 28 2.00 -16.22 -1.58
N TYR A 29 1.84 -15.66 -0.38
CA TYR A 29 1.45 -16.40 0.81
C TYR A 29 0.32 -15.68 1.52
N ARG A 30 -0.61 -16.43 2.12
CA ARG A 30 -1.67 -15.87 2.95
C ARG A 30 -1.13 -15.36 4.27
N ASN A 31 -1.82 -14.40 4.87
CA ASN A 31 -1.41 -13.73 6.11
C ASN A 31 -1.36 -14.62 7.37
N ASP A 32 -1.78 -15.87 7.26
CA ASP A 32 -1.76 -16.92 8.28
C ASP A 32 -0.90 -18.13 7.90
N ALA A 33 -0.34 -18.15 6.68
CA ALA A 33 0.40 -19.30 6.15
C ALA A 33 1.87 -19.33 6.61
N LEU A 34 2.43 -18.18 6.98
CA LEU A 34 3.82 -18.03 7.44
C LEU A 34 3.87 -17.13 8.67
N THR A 35 4.86 -17.36 9.51
CA THR A 35 5.29 -16.43 10.55
C THR A 35 6.18 -15.34 9.96
N VAL A 36 6.32 -14.21 10.67
CA VAL A 36 7.24 -13.13 10.28
C VAL A 36 8.67 -13.64 10.11
N ALA A 37 9.13 -14.53 10.98
CA ALA A 37 10.48 -15.10 10.91
C ALA A 37 10.69 -15.92 9.64
N GLU A 38 9.70 -16.70 9.22
CA GLU A 38 9.75 -17.47 7.98
C GLU A 38 9.77 -16.55 6.76
N VAL A 39 8.96 -15.47 6.73
CA VAL A 39 9.01 -14.49 5.64
C VAL A 39 10.40 -13.85 5.53
N LEU A 40 11.02 -13.48 6.65
CA LEU A 40 12.39 -12.96 6.65
C LEU A 40 13.42 -13.99 6.14
N ALA A 41 13.23 -15.26 6.47
CA ALA A 41 14.10 -16.34 6.01
C ALA A 41 14.03 -16.58 4.50
N LEU A 42 12.90 -16.24 3.85
CA LEU A 42 12.77 -16.26 2.38
C LEU A 42 13.62 -15.20 1.67
N LYS A 43 14.18 -14.22 2.41
CA LYS A 43 14.99 -13.12 1.88
C LYS A 43 14.34 -12.41 0.66
N PRO A 44 13.09 -11.93 0.79
CA PRO A 44 12.45 -11.18 -0.28
C PRO A 44 13.26 -9.93 -0.63
N ARG A 45 13.21 -9.48 -1.89
CA ARG A 45 13.84 -8.21 -2.31
C ARG A 45 12.93 -7.01 -2.12
N ALA A 46 11.62 -7.24 -2.14
CA ALA A 46 10.57 -6.28 -1.88
C ALA A 46 9.31 -7.05 -1.46
N ALA A 47 8.42 -6.38 -0.73
CA ALA A 47 7.14 -6.94 -0.30
C ALA A 47 5.96 -6.08 -0.74
N VAL A 48 4.86 -6.73 -1.12
CA VAL A 48 3.57 -6.10 -1.38
C VAL A 48 2.55 -6.67 -0.41
N LEU A 49 1.82 -5.80 0.26
CA LEU A 49 0.78 -6.15 1.22
C LEU A 49 -0.56 -5.86 0.56
N SER A 50 -1.29 -6.92 0.21
CA SER A 50 -2.51 -6.79 -0.59
C SER A 50 -3.65 -6.13 0.19
N PRO A 51 -4.73 -5.72 -0.49
CA PRO A 51 -5.99 -5.38 0.17
C PRO A 51 -6.53 -6.58 0.96
N GLY A 52 -7.61 -6.38 1.69
CA GLY A 52 -8.28 -7.44 2.42
C GLY A 52 -9.52 -6.96 3.15
N PRO A 53 -10.36 -7.88 3.66
CA PRO A 53 -11.42 -7.55 4.60
C PRO A 53 -10.82 -7.19 5.97
N CYS A 54 -11.68 -6.91 6.95
CA CYS A 54 -11.35 -6.68 8.36
C CYS A 54 -10.44 -5.47 8.64
N THR A 55 -9.95 -5.37 9.88
CA THR A 55 -9.02 -4.32 10.32
C THR A 55 -7.58 -4.84 10.25
N PRO A 56 -6.56 -3.97 10.13
CA PRO A 56 -5.16 -4.42 10.10
C PRO A 56 -4.73 -5.33 11.25
N ARG A 57 -5.29 -5.13 12.45
CA ARG A 57 -4.96 -5.93 13.65
C ARG A 57 -5.47 -7.36 13.58
N ASP A 58 -6.54 -7.58 12.82
CA ASP A 58 -7.17 -8.88 12.65
C ASP A 58 -6.54 -9.66 11.47
N ALA A 59 -5.66 -9.02 10.69
CA ALA A 59 -5.07 -9.56 9.47
C ALA A 59 -3.76 -10.35 9.72
N GLY A 60 -3.80 -11.32 10.64
CA GLY A 60 -2.69 -12.25 10.88
C GLY A 60 -1.36 -11.55 11.17
N ILE A 61 -0.31 -11.88 10.41
CA ILE A 61 1.04 -11.31 10.60
C ILE A 61 1.22 -9.90 10.03
N LEU A 62 0.20 -9.30 9.40
CA LEU A 62 0.34 -8.12 8.56
C LEU A 62 1.05 -6.94 9.24
N VAL A 63 0.55 -6.50 10.40
CA VAL A 63 1.15 -5.36 11.15
C VAL A 63 2.56 -5.68 11.67
N PRO A 64 2.79 -6.82 12.36
CA PRO A 64 4.15 -7.23 12.75
C PRO A 64 5.13 -7.36 11.57
N LEU A 65 4.66 -7.81 10.40
CA LEU A 65 5.48 -7.95 9.22
C LEU A 65 5.96 -6.59 8.70
N VAL A 66 5.10 -5.57 8.65
CA VAL A 66 5.51 -4.21 8.27
C VAL A 66 6.68 -3.74 9.14
N GLN A 67 6.54 -3.88 10.45
CA GLN A 67 7.57 -3.45 11.41
C GLN A 67 8.89 -4.22 11.20
N ALA A 68 8.79 -5.54 10.95
CA ALA A 68 9.96 -6.39 10.77
C ALA A 68 10.71 -6.16 9.45
N LEU A 69 10.01 -5.69 8.40
CA LEU A 69 10.58 -5.36 7.09
C LEU A 69 11.13 -3.93 7.01
N ALA A 70 10.73 -3.06 7.93
CA ALA A 70 11.14 -1.67 7.97
C ALA A 70 12.68 -1.52 7.99
N GLY A 71 13.18 -0.70 7.06
CA GLY A 71 14.62 -0.46 6.89
C GLY A 71 15.40 -1.63 6.30
N LYS A 72 14.77 -2.77 5.98
CA LYS A 72 15.44 -3.94 5.40
C LYS A 72 15.17 -4.10 3.92
N ILE A 73 13.92 -3.90 3.51
CA ILE A 73 13.49 -3.99 2.11
C ILE A 73 12.37 -2.98 1.82
N PRO A 74 12.12 -2.64 0.55
CA PRO A 74 10.96 -1.88 0.15
C PRO A 74 9.65 -2.61 0.40
N VAL A 75 8.63 -1.87 0.85
CA VAL A 75 7.28 -2.39 1.12
C VAL A 75 6.25 -1.48 0.45
N LEU A 76 5.32 -2.08 -0.29
CA LEU A 76 4.13 -1.40 -0.81
C LEU A 76 2.88 -1.98 -0.14
N GLY A 77 2.11 -1.16 0.55
CA GLY A 77 0.80 -1.53 1.08
C GLY A 77 -0.34 -0.98 0.22
N VAL A 78 -1.30 -1.83 -0.14
CA VAL A 78 -2.48 -1.44 -0.91
C VAL A 78 -3.73 -1.59 -0.03
N CYS A 79 -4.53 -0.54 0.10
CA CYS A 79 -5.78 -0.52 0.87
C CYS A 79 -5.58 -1.00 2.33
N LEU A 80 -5.92 -2.25 2.67
CA LEU A 80 -5.63 -2.82 3.99
C LEU A 80 -4.13 -2.80 4.31
N GLY A 81 -3.27 -3.08 3.32
CA GLY A 81 -1.82 -2.96 3.48
C GLY A 81 -1.37 -1.53 3.79
N HIS A 82 -2.01 -0.52 3.19
CA HIS A 82 -1.76 0.90 3.53
C HIS A 82 -2.17 1.19 4.97
N GLN A 83 -3.35 0.74 5.39
CA GLN A 83 -3.84 0.91 6.75
C GLN A 83 -2.93 0.24 7.77
N ALA A 84 -2.43 -0.96 7.47
CA ALA A 84 -1.47 -1.67 8.31
C ALA A 84 -0.15 -0.93 8.45
N ILE A 85 0.33 -0.26 7.41
CA ILE A 85 1.50 0.63 7.52
C ILE A 85 1.21 1.77 8.50
N GLY A 86 0.02 2.37 8.42
CA GLY A 86 -0.41 3.41 9.36
C GLY A 86 -0.34 2.92 10.80
N GLU A 87 -0.96 1.77 11.08
CA GLU A 87 -0.97 1.16 12.42
C GLU A 87 0.41 0.72 12.90
N ALA A 88 1.22 0.13 12.03
CA ALA A 88 2.55 -0.38 12.37
C ALA A 88 3.48 0.69 12.96
N PHE A 89 3.29 1.96 12.56
CA PHE A 89 4.07 3.09 13.06
C PHE A 89 3.31 3.96 14.08
N GLY A 90 2.12 3.54 14.52
CA GLY A 90 1.38 4.19 15.60
C GLY A 90 0.22 5.10 15.17
N GLY A 91 -0.10 5.15 13.87
CA GLY A 91 -1.34 5.76 13.38
C GLY A 91 -2.58 4.95 13.80
N ARG A 92 -3.74 5.60 13.78
CA ARG A 92 -5.03 4.98 14.04
C ARG A 92 -5.79 4.75 12.75
N VAL A 93 -6.39 3.58 12.60
CA VAL A 93 -7.35 3.29 11.54
C VAL A 93 -8.75 3.43 12.09
N VAL A 94 -9.53 4.30 11.45
CA VAL A 94 -10.87 4.68 11.86
C VAL A 94 -11.85 4.42 10.73
N ARG A 95 -13.15 4.43 11.04
CA ARG A 95 -14.18 4.37 10.00
C ARG A 95 -14.10 5.62 9.13
N ALA A 96 -14.17 5.43 7.82
CA ALA A 96 -14.30 6.53 6.89
C ALA A 96 -15.68 7.20 7.06
N ASP A 97 -15.74 8.51 6.84
CA ASP A 97 -17.00 9.26 6.85
C ASP A 97 -18.00 8.77 5.78
N ARG A 98 -17.48 8.11 4.73
CA ARG A 98 -18.26 7.57 3.62
C ARG A 98 -17.73 6.21 3.17
N LEU A 99 -18.66 5.36 2.75
CA LEU A 99 -18.33 4.07 2.14
C LEU A 99 -18.00 4.27 0.65
N MET A 100 -16.81 3.80 0.26
CA MET A 100 -16.28 3.92 -1.09
C MET A 100 -16.09 2.54 -1.69
N HIS A 101 -17.18 1.82 -1.96
CA HIS A 101 -17.13 0.50 -2.59
C HIS A 101 -17.40 0.61 -4.10
N GLY A 102 -16.38 0.36 -4.92
CA GLY A 102 -16.49 0.40 -6.39
C GLY A 102 -16.67 1.81 -6.94
N LYS A 103 -16.06 2.82 -6.31
CA LYS A 103 -16.15 4.23 -6.71
C LYS A 103 -14.77 4.77 -7.05
N THR A 104 -14.70 5.59 -8.09
CA THR A 104 -13.51 6.37 -8.41
C THR A 104 -13.49 7.68 -7.64
N CYS A 105 -12.30 8.22 -7.39
CA CYS A 105 -12.11 9.59 -6.95
C CYS A 105 -10.87 10.20 -7.59
N GLN A 106 -10.82 11.52 -7.64
CA GLN A 106 -9.60 12.25 -7.97
C GLN A 106 -8.67 12.26 -6.76
N VAL A 107 -7.41 11.86 -6.97
CA VAL A 107 -6.34 11.82 -5.97
C VAL A 107 -5.32 12.89 -6.34
N ILE A 108 -5.12 13.85 -5.44
CA ILE A 108 -4.04 14.83 -5.56
C ILE A 108 -2.83 14.24 -4.86
N HIS A 109 -1.67 14.32 -5.48
CA HIS A 109 -0.41 13.81 -4.93
C HIS A 109 0.69 14.85 -5.05
N GLU A 110 1.68 14.75 -4.17
CA GLU A 110 2.92 15.51 -4.30
C GLU A 110 3.86 14.83 -5.30
N ASN A 111 4.91 15.54 -5.71
CA ASN A 111 5.97 14.93 -6.50
C ASN A 111 6.77 14.01 -5.57
N ASP A 112 6.68 12.71 -5.83
CA ASP A 112 7.28 11.64 -5.04
C ASP A 112 7.72 10.53 -5.99
N GLU A 113 8.75 9.78 -5.59
CA GLU A 113 9.28 8.64 -6.34
C GLU A 113 8.19 7.63 -6.74
N LEU A 114 7.16 7.42 -5.91
CA LEU A 114 6.06 6.51 -6.23
C LEU A 114 5.16 7.05 -7.35
N PHE A 115 5.05 8.37 -7.49
CA PHE A 115 4.17 9.05 -8.44
C PHE A 115 4.90 9.61 -9.67
N GLU A 116 6.16 9.23 -9.89
CA GLU A 116 6.96 9.70 -11.03
C GLU A 116 6.28 9.40 -12.38
N GLY A 117 6.05 10.45 -13.17
CA GLY A 117 5.38 10.37 -14.48
C GLY A 117 3.87 10.15 -14.41
N ILE A 118 3.25 10.31 -13.24
CA ILE A 118 1.80 10.28 -13.05
C ILE A 118 1.28 11.72 -12.91
N PRO A 119 0.25 12.13 -13.68
CA PRO A 119 -0.33 13.47 -13.58
C PRO A 119 -1.09 13.65 -12.27
N SER A 120 -1.13 14.89 -11.77
CA SER A 120 -1.92 15.26 -10.59
C SER A 120 -3.02 16.27 -10.95
N PRO A 121 -4.30 16.01 -10.63
CA PRO A 121 -4.81 14.81 -9.96
C PRO A 121 -4.84 13.57 -10.89
N VAL A 122 -4.89 12.38 -10.28
CA VAL A 122 -5.07 11.09 -10.95
C VAL A 122 -6.36 10.40 -10.49
N THR A 123 -7.02 9.69 -11.40
CA THR A 123 -8.21 8.89 -11.06
C THR A 123 -7.80 7.57 -10.38
N GLY A 124 -8.27 7.35 -9.15
CA GLY A 124 -8.06 6.10 -8.40
C GLY A 124 -9.36 5.41 -8.03
N MET A 125 -9.43 4.09 -8.19
CA MET A 125 -10.54 3.24 -7.74
C MET A 125 -10.40 2.89 -6.25
N ARG A 126 -11.52 2.90 -5.52
CA ARG A 126 -11.58 2.67 -4.08
C ARG A 126 -12.62 1.60 -3.72
N TYR A 127 -12.30 0.82 -2.69
CA TYR A 127 -13.19 -0.21 -2.13
C TYR A 127 -13.35 -0.16 -0.60
N HIS A 128 -12.87 0.91 0.05
CA HIS A 128 -12.65 0.94 1.49
C HIS A 128 -13.82 1.52 2.32
N SER A 129 -13.83 1.11 3.59
CA SER A 129 -14.71 1.61 4.66
C SER A 129 -13.93 2.15 5.86
N LEU A 130 -12.61 1.98 5.86
CA LEU A 130 -11.67 2.41 6.89
C LEU A 130 -10.59 3.28 6.27
N VAL A 131 -10.04 4.20 7.05
CA VAL A 131 -8.95 5.10 6.65
C VAL A 131 -7.99 5.32 7.80
N VAL A 132 -6.76 5.68 7.48
CA VAL A 132 -5.79 6.18 8.47
C VAL A 132 -6.18 7.60 8.88
N GLU A 133 -6.28 7.86 10.17
CA GLU A 133 -6.68 9.17 10.72
C GLU A 133 -5.50 10.16 10.70
N PRO A 134 -5.58 11.29 9.96
CA PRO A 134 -4.48 12.25 9.84
C PRO A 134 -3.97 12.80 11.17
N ALA A 135 -4.88 13.08 12.12
CA ALA A 135 -4.54 13.64 13.42
C ALA A 135 -3.72 12.69 14.30
N SER A 136 -3.73 11.39 14.00
CA SER A 136 -2.96 10.37 14.72
C SER A 136 -1.62 10.05 14.06
N LEU A 137 -1.32 10.63 12.90
CA LEU A 137 -0.20 10.21 12.10
C LEU A 137 1.14 10.56 12.78
N PRO A 138 2.03 9.59 13.02
CA PRO A 138 3.35 9.84 13.59
C PRO A 138 4.22 10.65 12.62
N LYS A 139 5.24 11.35 13.15
CA LYS A 139 6.17 12.15 12.32
C LYS A 139 6.97 11.32 11.31
N ASP A 140 7.08 10.03 11.54
CA ASP A 140 7.79 9.09 10.68
C ASP A 140 7.02 8.78 9.40
N LEU A 141 5.71 9.00 9.37
CA LEU A 141 4.89 8.88 8.17
C LEU A 141 4.60 10.26 7.58
N VAL A 142 4.77 10.37 6.27
CA VAL A 142 4.54 11.58 5.48
C VAL A 142 3.41 11.31 4.51
N ILE A 143 2.39 12.16 4.51
CA ILE A 143 1.28 12.10 3.55
C ILE A 143 1.82 12.56 2.20
N THR A 144 1.64 11.73 1.16
CA THR A 144 2.09 12.02 -0.20
C THR A 144 0.93 12.15 -1.19
N ALA A 145 -0.27 11.72 -0.82
CA ALA A 145 -1.49 11.98 -1.60
C ALA A 145 -2.74 12.05 -0.73
N TRP A 146 -3.74 12.82 -1.17
CA TRP A 146 -5.03 13.00 -0.52
C TRP A 146 -6.18 13.07 -1.53
N SER A 147 -7.42 12.90 -1.06
CA SER A 147 -8.60 13.01 -1.93
C SER A 147 -8.87 14.46 -2.33
N ALA A 148 -9.16 14.69 -3.61
CA ALA A 148 -9.38 16.03 -4.16
C ALA A 148 -10.70 16.70 -3.72
N ASP A 149 -11.65 15.93 -3.20
CA ASP A 149 -12.96 16.42 -2.78
C ASP A 149 -13.03 16.81 -1.29
N ARG A 150 -11.87 16.84 -0.64
CA ARG A 150 -11.66 17.26 0.75
C ARG A 150 -10.53 18.29 0.83
N PRO A 151 -10.42 19.02 1.95
CA PRO A 151 -9.22 19.80 2.23
C PRO A 151 -7.96 18.95 2.15
N LYS A 152 -6.83 19.59 1.82
CA LYS A 152 -5.53 18.93 1.78
C LYS A 152 -5.29 18.12 3.06
N ASP A 153 -4.79 16.90 2.89
CA ASP A 153 -4.43 15.94 3.94
C ASP A 153 -5.59 15.41 4.81
N ALA A 154 -6.83 15.79 4.55
CA ALA A 154 -7.98 15.37 5.36
C ALA A 154 -8.39 13.90 5.14
N GLU A 155 -8.18 13.37 3.93
CA GLU A 155 -8.41 11.95 3.60
C GLU A 155 -7.18 11.40 2.88
N ILE A 156 -6.34 10.68 3.61
CA ILE A 156 -5.04 10.17 3.14
C ILE A 156 -5.26 9.13 2.04
N MET A 157 -4.69 9.39 0.86
CA MET A 157 -4.72 8.48 -0.29
C MET A 157 -3.38 7.80 -0.53
N ALA A 158 -2.28 8.41 -0.10
CA ALA A 158 -0.98 7.76 -0.04
C ALA A 158 -0.11 8.34 1.08
N MET A 159 0.78 7.51 1.59
CA MET A 159 1.79 7.91 2.56
C MET A 159 3.08 7.13 2.35
N LYS A 160 4.19 7.70 2.82
CA LYS A 160 5.48 7.00 2.89
C LYS A 160 6.14 7.15 4.25
N HIS A 161 7.01 6.21 4.58
CA HIS A 161 7.89 6.35 5.73
C HIS A 161 9.07 7.29 5.38
N ARG A 162 9.44 8.18 6.30
CA ARG A 162 10.46 9.21 6.09
C ARG A 162 11.85 8.64 5.79
N ASN A 163 12.20 7.56 6.49
CA ASN A 163 13.56 6.99 6.48
C ASN A 163 13.64 5.57 5.87
N HIS A 164 12.50 5.00 5.46
CA HIS A 164 12.42 3.61 4.99
C HIS A 164 11.61 3.59 3.70
N PRO A 165 11.93 2.72 2.73
CA PRO A 165 11.21 2.63 1.46
C PRO A 165 9.87 1.90 1.65
N ILE A 166 9.04 2.40 2.54
CA ILE A 166 7.71 1.90 2.84
C ILE A 166 6.71 2.91 2.29
N TYR A 167 5.82 2.42 1.44
CA TYR A 167 4.81 3.20 0.77
C TYR A 167 3.45 2.54 0.97
N GLY A 168 2.42 3.33 1.20
CA GLY A 168 1.05 2.84 1.26
C GLY A 168 0.14 3.66 0.36
N VAL A 169 -0.72 3.01 -0.41
CA VAL A 169 -1.79 3.65 -1.19
C VAL A 169 -3.15 3.13 -0.74
N GLN A 170 -4.10 4.04 -0.49
CA GLN A 170 -5.45 3.69 -0.03
C GLN A 170 -6.40 3.30 -1.17
N PHE A 171 -6.05 3.65 -2.41
CA PHE A 171 -6.72 3.25 -3.64
C PHE A 171 -6.05 2.00 -4.25
N HIS A 172 -6.68 1.43 -5.28
CA HIS A 172 -6.33 0.13 -5.86
C HIS A 172 -5.64 0.31 -7.22
N PRO A 173 -4.29 0.38 -7.30
CA PRO A 173 -3.57 0.51 -8.57
C PRO A 173 -3.79 -0.68 -9.52
N GLU A 174 -4.25 -1.81 -9.00
CA GLU A 174 -4.58 -3.02 -9.76
C GLU A 174 -5.97 -3.02 -10.37
N SER A 175 -6.83 -2.07 -9.99
CA SER A 175 -8.18 -2.00 -10.52
C SER A 175 -8.21 -1.33 -11.89
N ILE A 176 -9.08 -1.84 -12.78
CA ILE A 176 -9.35 -1.24 -14.10
C ILE A 176 -9.82 0.22 -14.01
N GLY A 177 -10.38 0.63 -12.87
CA GLY A 177 -10.83 2.01 -12.65
C GLY A 177 -9.75 2.97 -12.18
N THR A 178 -8.50 2.51 -12.04
CA THR A 178 -7.37 3.36 -11.66
C THR A 178 -6.52 3.68 -12.89
N GLU A 179 -6.37 4.96 -13.18
CA GLU A 179 -5.47 5.44 -14.22
C GLU A 179 -4.02 5.34 -13.74
N HIS A 180 -3.09 5.03 -14.65
CA HIS A 180 -1.65 4.95 -14.34
C HIS A 180 -1.26 3.97 -13.23
N GLY A 181 -2.14 3.04 -12.82
CA GLY A 181 -1.87 2.07 -11.76
C GLY A 181 -0.62 1.21 -12.03
N LYS A 182 -0.47 0.72 -13.27
CA LYS A 182 0.73 -0.03 -13.69
C LYS A 182 2.02 0.80 -13.59
N ARG A 183 1.96 2.11 -13.90
CA ARG A 183 3.10 3.02 -13.77
C ARG A 183 3.50 3.20 -12.30
N LEU A 184 2.53 3.31 -11.40
CA LEU A 184 2.78 3.37 -9.96
C LEU A 184 3.50 2.10 -9.46
N LEU A 185 3.05 0.92 -9.90
CA LEU A 185 3.71 -0.34 -9.56
C LEU A 185 5.12 -0.44 -10.16
N GLU A 186 5.33 0.06 -11.37
CA GLU A 186 6.65 0.17 -12.00
C GLU A 186 7.59 1.07 -11.20
N ASN A 187 7.11 2.23 -10.75
CA ASN A 187 7.89 3.16 -9.91
C ASN A 187 8.33 2.50 -8.59
N PHE A 188 7.44 1.75 -7.94
CA PHE A 188 7.79 0.97 -6.74
C PHE A 188 8.91 -0.06 -7.02
N LEU A 189 8.86 -0.75 -8.16
CA LEU A 189 9.95 -1.65 -8.56
C LEU A 189 11.26 -0.89 -8.85
N GLY A 190 11.17 0.34 -9.36
CA GLY A 190 12.30 1.25 -9.51
C GLY A 190 13.01 1.52 -8.19
N VAL A 191 12.25 1.90 -7.16
CA VAL A 191 12.76 2.08 -5.78
C VAL A 191 13.41 0.79 -5.27
N ALA A 192 12.82 -0.36 -5.56
CA ALA A 192 13.36 -1.64 -5.10
C ALA A 192 14.67 -2.06 -5.78
N ARG A 193 15.01 -1.47 -6.93
CA ARG A 193 16.27 -1.74 -7.63
C ARG A 193 17.42 -0.84 -7.17
N THR A 194 17.12 0.33 -6.62
CA THR A 194 18.12 1.31 -6.17
C THR A 194 18.60 1.06 -4.73
N MET A 195 17.92 0.17 -4.01
CA MET A 195 18.38 -0.27 -2.70
C MET A 195 19.60 -1.20 -2.82
N PRO A 196 20.69 -0.93 -2.08
CA PRO A 196 21.90 -1.74 -2.09
C PRO A 196 21.69 -3.15 -1.50
#